data_AF-A0A821T2I4-F1
#
_entry.id   AF-A0A821T2I4-F1
#
_cell.length_a   1.000
_cell.length_b   1.000
_cell.length_c   1.000
_cell.angle_alpha   90.00
_cell.angle_beta   90.00
_cell.angle_gamma   90.00
#
_symmetry.space_group_name_H-M   'P 1'
#
loop_
_entity.id
_entity.type
_entity.pdbx_description
1 polymer ?
#
loop_
_entity_poly.entity_id
_entity_poly.type
_entity_poly.pdbx_seq_one_letter_code
_entity_poly.pdbx_strand_id
1 'polypeptide(L)'
;MGSAYLRTALRTRIHALIYNQGLPSIFLTLNPADIHSPVALYLAGVKLDLDNIQNEQLMDTYKRAEIIASHPVANAKFFHLLITNILNTMIIGGVLGPIKTYFGTVESQGRGSLHLHFLIWLDHDMKPADMKEKIQDVNFRDKLKAYLQDIIKEDLDDFEEKNAFEYSNEPRSFNTPTRLSEDNIYAA
;
A
#
# COMPACT_ATOMS: atom_id res chain seq x y z
N MET A 1 -6.81 -6.76 -9.36
CA MET A 1 -6.57 -7.87 -10.32
C MET A 1 -7.88 -8.23 -10.97
N GLY A 2 -7.95 -8.08 -12.29
CA GLY A 2 -9.13 -8.38 -13.12
C GLY A 2 -9.15 -9.82 -13.64
N SER A 3 -9.83 -10.01 -14.78
CA SER A 3 -10.06 -11.29 -15.47
C SER A 3 -8.82 -12.21 -15.56
N ALA A 4 -9.04 -13.51 -15.76
CA ALA A 4 -7.95 -14.49 -15.89
C ALA A 4 -6.93 -14.13 -16.99
N TYR A 5 -7.42 -13.46 -18.06
CA TYR A 5 -6.60 -12.91 -19.12
C TYR A 5 -5.65 -11.82 -18.60
N LEU A 6 -6.15 -10.82 -17.86
CA LEU A 6 -5.33 -9.73 -17.32
C LEU A 6 -4.24 -10.25 -16.39
N ARG A 7 -4.57 -11.20 -15.50
CA ARG A 7 -3.57 -11.80 -14.61
C ARG A 7 -2.47 -12.52 -15.40
N THR A 8 -2.83 -13.19 -16.50
CA THR A 8 -1.87 -13.86 -17.37
C THR A 8 -0.98 -12.86 -18.09
N ALA A 9 -1.54 -11.79 -18.63
CA ALA A 9 -0.76 -10.73 -19.29
C ALA A 9 0.21 -10.04 -18.31
N LEU A 10 -0.24 -9.69 -17.10
CA LEU A 10 0.63 -9.09 -16.07
C LEU A 10 1.77 -10.04 -15.69
N ARG A 11 1.47 -11.32 -15.48
CA ARG A 11 2.48 -12.35 -15.19
C ARG A 11 3.51 -12.49 -16.31
N THR A 12 3.09 -12.46 -17.58
CA THR A 12 4.02 -12.47 -18.72
C THR A 12 4.97 -11.28 -18.68
N ARG A 13 4.47 -10.07 -18.37
CA ARG A 13 5.32 -8.86 -18.23
C ARG A 13 6.31 -9.00 -17.08
N ILE A 14 5.87 -9.52 -15.93
CA ILE A 14 6.73 -9.77 -14.78
C ILE A 14 7.82 -10.79 -15.15
N HIS A 15 7.49 -11.89 -15.82
CA HIS A 15 8.46 -12.88 -16.25
C HIS A 15 9.49 -12.30 -17.24
N ALA A 16 9.06 -11.45 -18.18
CA ALA A 16 9.97 -10.78 -19.10
C ALA A 16 10.93 -9.83 -18.37
N LEU A 17 10.44 -9.09 -17.37
CA LEU A 17 11.29 -8.27 -16.51
C LEU A 17 12.27 -9.12 -15.71
N ILE A 18 11.83 -10.25 -15.15
CA ILE A 18 12.71 -11.16 -14.42
C ILE A 18 13.81 -11.71 -15.32
N TYR A 19 13.47 -12.09 -16.55
CA TYR A 19 14.44 -12.57 -17.53
C TYR A 19 15.50 -11.52 -17.88
N ASN A 20 15.10 -10.25 -18.01
CA ASN A 20 16.00 -9.17 -18.44
C ASN A 20 16.75 -8.49 -17.28
N GLN A 21 16.16 -8.43 -16.08
CA GLN A 21 16.64 -7.63 -14.95
C GLN A 21 17.03 -8.45 -13.72
N GLY A 22 16.81 -9.76 -13.74
CA GLY A 22 16.98 -10.63 -12.57
C GLY A 22 15.77 -10.59 -11.65
N LEU A 23 15.92 -11.07 -10.41
CA LEU A 23 14.82 -11.07 -9.45
C LEU A 23 14.54 -9.67 -8.90
N PRO A 24 13.27 -9.31 -8.63
CA PRO A 24 12.94 -8.05 -7.98
C PRO A 24 13.57 -8.01 -6.58
N SER A 25 14.06 -6.84 -6.17
CA SER A 25 14.67 -6.61 -4.86
C SER A 25 13.61 -6.39 -3.78
N ILE A 26 12.52 -5.71 -4.12
CA ILE A 26 11.47 -5.32 -3.16
C ILE A 26 10.09 -5.66 -3.74
N PHE A 27 9.25 -6.26 -2.91
CA PHE A 27 7.79 -6.30 -3.10
C PHE A 27 7.15 -5.30 -2.13
N LEU A 28 6.42 -4.33 -2.68
CA LEU A 28 5.81 -3.25 -1.90
C LEU A 28 4.31 -3.21 -2.18
N THR A 29 3.50 -3.10 -1.13
CA THR A 29 2.05 -2.84 -1.25
C THR A 29 1.73 -1.49 -0.63
N LEU A 30 1.16 -0.59 -1.43
CA LEU A 30 0.64 0.70 -0.96
C LEU A 30 -0.88 0.60 -0.88
N ASN A 31 -1.42 0.66 0.34
CA ASN A 31 -2.86 0.59 0.62
C ASN A 31 -3.33 1.81 1.41
N PRO A 32 -3.54 2.97 0.75
CA PRO A 32 -3.98 4.18 1.43
C PRO A 32 -5.34 4.01 2.11
N ALA A 33 -5.46 4.52 3.33
CA ALA A 33 -6.72 4.58 4.06
C ALA A 33 -7.55 5.81 3.62
N ASP A 34 -8.31 5.65 2.54
CA ASP A 34 -9.19 6.68 1.96
C ASP A 34 -10.23 7.24 2.94
N ILE A 35 -10.89 6.39 3.74
CA ILE A 35 -11.91 6.79 4.74
C ILE A 35 -11.36 7.74 5.81
N HIS A 36 -10.07 7.64 6.11
CA HIS A 36 -9.40 8.42 7.15
C HIS A 36 -8.58 9.57 6.58
N SER A 37 -8.57 9.75 5.26
CA SER A 37 -7.77 10.78 4.59
C SER A 37 -8.54 12.10 4.49
N PRO A 38 -8.05 13.19 5.11
CA PRO A 38 -8.64 14.52 4.95
C PRO A 38 -8.59 14.99 3.49
N VAL A 39 -7.54 14.61 2.75
CA VAL A 39 -7.40 14.91 1.32
C VAL A 39 -8.49 14.22 0.51
N ALA A 40 -8.83 12.96 0.82
CA ALA A 40 -9.89 12.24 0.14
C ALA A 40 -11.26 12.89 0.39
N LEU A 41 -11.54 13.29 1.63
CA LEU A 41 -12.76 14.02 1.99
C LEU A 41 -12.86 15.39 1.33
N TYR A 42 -11.76 16.14 1.29
CA TYR A 42 -11.69 17.42 0.60
C TYR A 42 -12.00 17.28 -0.88
N LEU A 43 -11.42 16.27 -1.54
CA LEU A 43 -11.71 15.96 -2.95
C LEU A 43 -13.16 15.49 -3.16
N ALA A 44 -13.81 14.93 -2.14
CA ALA A 44 -15.23 14.58 -2.14
C ALA A 44 -16.15 15.79 -1.87
N GLY A 45 -15.61 17.00 -1.73
CA GLY A 45 -16.38 18.23 -1.55
C GLY A 45 -16.67 18.60 -0.10
N VAL A 46 -16.08 17.88 0.87
CA VAL A 46 -16.17 18.28 2.28
C VAL A 46 -15.34 19.56 2.47
N LYS A 47 -15.95 20.59 3.05
CA LYS A 47 -15.27 21.84 3.37
C LYS A 47 -14.30 21.63 4.53
N LEU A 48 -13.04 21.35 4.20
CA LEU A 48 -11.95 21.19 5.14
C LEU A 48 -10.88 22.24 4.86
N ASP A 49 -10.32 22.79 5.94
CA ASP A 49 -9.08 23.55 5.88
C ASP A 49 -7.92 22.56 5.94
N LEU A 50 -7.22 22.37 4.81
CA LEU A 50 -6.12 21.41 4.71
C LEU A 50 -4.86 21.89 5.44
N ASP A 51 -4.73 23.20 5.67
CA ASP A 51 -3.59 23.79 6.38
C ASP A 51 -3.79 23.73 7.91
N ASN A 52 -5.02 23.50 8.36
CA ASN A 52 -5.39 23.45 9.78
C ASN A 52 -6.45 22.37 10.06
N ILE A 53 -6.08 21.11 9.86
CA ILE A 53 -6.96 19.96 10.08
C ILE A 53 -7.16 19.74 11.58
N GLN A 54 -8.39 19.96 12.06
CA GLN A 54 -8.77 19.64 13.43
C GLN A 54 -9.44 18.26 13.45
N ASN A 55 -9.03 17.35 14.34
CA ASN A 55 -9.61 16.00 14.40
C ASN A 55 -11.12 16.04 14.73
N GLU A 56 -11.56 17.07 15.44
CA GLU A 56 -12.97 17.30 15.79
C GLU A 56 -13.82 17.71 14.57
N GLN A 57 -13.18 18.23 13.50
CA GLN A 57 -13.86 18.50 12.22
C GLN A 57 -14.09 17.22 11.41
N LEU A 58 -13.37 16.15 11.72
CA LEU A 58 -13.54 14.87 11.07
C LEU A 58 -14.80 14.20 11.64
N MET A 59 -15.86 14.19 10.84
CA MET A 59 -17.12 13.48 11.10
C MET A 59 -16.85 12.02 11.52
N ASP A 60 -17.83 11.35 12.15
CA ASP A 60 -17.70 9.94 12.51
C ASP A 60 -17.26 9.04 11.32
N THR A 61 -16.57 7.94 11.65
CA THR A 61 -16.03 6.97 10.68
C THR A 61 -17.09 6.48 9.71
N TYR A 62 -18.31 6.21 10.18
CA TYR A 62 -19.40 5.78 9.31
C TYR A 62 -19.77 6.87 8.30
N LYS A 63 -19.87 8.12 8.77
CA LYS A 63 -20.21 9.25 7.89
C LYS A 63 -19.13 9.51 6.84
N ARG A 64 -17.85 9.39 7.21
CA ARG A 64 -16.73 9.48 6.26
C ARG A 64 -16.81 8.35 5.22
N ALA A 65 -17.06 7.12 5.65
CA ALA A 65 -17.20 5.98 4.75
C ALA A 65 -18.37 6.15 3.76
N GLU A 66 -19.52 6.65 4.22
CA GLU A 66 -20.67 6.97 3.38
C GLU A 66 -20.32 8.02 2.31
N ILE A 67 -19.62 9.10 2.70
CA ILE A 67 -19.18 10.16 1.78
C ILE A 67 -18.22 9.59 0.72
N ILE A 68 -17.20 8.84 1.13
CA ILE A 68 -16.21 8.26 0.21
C ILE A 68 -16.87 7.27 -0.76
N ALA A 69 -17.76 6.40 -0.26
CA ALA A 69 -18.50 5.46 -1.10
C ALA A 69 -19.39 6.17 -2.13
N SER A 70 -19.94 7.33 -1.77
CA SER A 70 -20.78 8.14 -2.67
C SER A 70 -19.98 8.93 -3.71
N HIS A 71 -18.65 9.07 -3.55
CA HIS A 71 -17.78 9.87 -4.43
C HIS A 71 -16.60 9.04 -4.98
N PRO A 72 -16.84 8.00 -5.79
CA PRO A 72 -15.78 7.10 -6.29
C PRO A 72 -14.71 7.83 -7.12
N VAL A 73 -15.08 8.90 -7.83
CA VAL A 73 -14.13 9.73 -8.60
C VAL A 73 -13.18 10.49 -7.68
N ALA A 74 -13.67 11.00 -6.55
CA ALA A 74 -12.82 11.68 -5.57
C ALA A 74 -11.81 10.70 -4.97
N ASN A 75 -12.24 9.47 -4.66
CA ASN A 75 -11.36 8.42 -4.17
C ASN A 75 -10.27 8.04 -5.20
N ALA A 76 -10.65 7.86 -6.47
CA ALA A 76 -9.69 7.58 -7.53
C ALA A 76 -8.66 8.72 -7.71
N LYS A 77 -9.10 9.99 -7.62
CA LYS A 77 -8.20 11.15 -7.66
C LYS A 77 -7.25 11.20 -6.47
N PHE A 78 -7.76 10.96 -5.26
CA PHE A 78 -6.95 10.88 -4.05
C PHE A 78 -5.86 9.81 -4.19
N PHE A 79 -6.26 8.59 -4.57
CA PHE A 79 -5.35 7.49 -4.78
C PHE A 79 -4.27 7.84 -5.82
N HIS A 80 -4.67 8.35 -6.98
CA HIS A 80 -3.74 8.73 -8.04
C HIS A 80 -2.74 9.80 -7.58
N LEU A 81 -3.22 10.85 -6.90
CA LEU A 81 -2.39 11.93 -6.37
C LEU A 81 -1.36 11.40 -5.38
N LEU A 82 -1.81 10.61 -4.40
CA LEU A 82 -0.95 10.05 -3.37
C LEU A 82 0.10 9.11 -3.96
N ILE A 83 -0.31 8.17 -4.81
CA ILE A 83 0.60 7.20 -5.43
C ILE A 83 1.62 7.90 -6.33
N THR A 84 1.20 8.88 -7.14
CA THR A 84 2.11 9.63 -8.02
C THR A 84 3.16 10.38 -7.21
N ASN A 85 2.76 11.00 -6.09
CA ASN A 85 3.69 11.66 -5.20
C ASN A 85 4.66 10.65 -4.55
N ILE A 86 4.16 9.54 -3.99
CA ILE A 86 5.03 8.49 -3.42
C ILE A 86 6.03 7.97 -4.46
N LEU A 87 5.58 7.73 -5.68
CA LEU A 87 6.44 7.25 -6.76
C LEU A 87 7.53 8.27 -7.10
N ASN A 88 7.17 9.54 -7.29
CA ASN A 88 8.12 10.56 -7.73
C ASN A 88 9.07 11.01 -6.63
N THR A 89 8.60 11.14 -5.38
CA THR A 89 9.38 11.73 -4.29
C THR A 89 10.13 10.68 -3.47
N MET A 90 9.54 9.50 -3.24
CA MET A 90 10.15 8.49 -2.39
C MET A 90 10.81 7.39 -3.20
N ILE A 91 10.11 6.81 -4.17
CA ILE A 91 10.63 5.69 -4.95
C ILE A 91 11.70 6.20 -5.93
N ILE A 92 11.31 7.00 -6.92
CA ILE A 92 12.22 7.59 -7.92
C ILE A 92 13.14 8.63 -7.25
N GLY A 93 12.65 9.36 -6.25
CA GLY A 93 13.45 10.31 -5.47
C GLY A 93 14.52 9.67 -4.59
N GLY A 94 14.58 8.33 -4.50
CA GLY A 94 15.76 7.61 -4.03
C GLY A 94 15.75 7.20 -2.56
N VAL A 95 14.60 7.22 -1.87
CA VAL A 95 14.50 6.72 -0.48
C VAL A 95 14.91 5.26 -0.38
N LEU A 96 14.61 4.45 -1.42
CA LEU A 96 15.00 3.04 -1.49
C LEU A 96 16.41 2.82 -2.11
N GLY A 97 17.12 3.90 -2.43
CA GLY A 97 18.34 3.86 -3.25
C GLY A 97 18.07 3.89 -4.75
N PRO A 98 19.12 3.77 -5.59
CA PRO A 98 19.00 3.77 -7.04
C PRO A 98 18.10 2.64 -7.54
N ILE A 99 17.19 2.96 -8.47
CA ILE A 99 16.23 2.01 -9.03
C ILE A 99 16.57 1.75 -10.50
N LYS A 100 16.67 0.48 -10.86
CA LYS A 100 16.88 0.03 -12.23
C LYS A 100 15.58 -0.01 -13.02
N THR A 101 14.52 -0.56 -12.42
CA THR A 101 13.17 -0.59 -13.00
C THR A 101 12.13 -0.92 -11.92
N TYR A 102 10.85 -0.70 -12.21
CA TYR A 102 9.74 -1.15 -11.38
C TYR A 102 8.57 -1.67 -12.25
N PHE A 103 7.66 -2.39 -11.62
CA PHE A 103 6.40 -2.83 -12.19
C PHE A 103 5.29 -2.65 -11.16
N GLY A 104 4.19 -2.00 -11.54
CA GLY A 104 3.07 -1.71 -10.65
C GLY A 104 1.73 -2.19 -11.21
N THR A 105 0.84 -2.69 -10.35
CA THR A 105 -0.56 -3.02 -10.69
C THR A 105 -1.52 -2.50 -9.62
N VAL A 106 -2.58 -1.81 -10.07
CA VAL A 106 -3.63 -1.27 -9.20
C VAL A 106 -4.78 -2.26 -9.09
N GLU A 107 -5.34 -2.38 -7.89
CA GLU A 107 -6.42 -3.30 -7.60
C GLU A 107 -7.46 -2.68 -6.68
N SER A 108 -8.74 -2.94 -6.96
CA SER A 108 -9.80 -2.69 -5.99
C SER A 108 -9.76 -3.78 -4.92
N GLN A 109 -9.67 -3.36 -3.67
CA GLN A 109 -9.92 -4.19 -2.50
C GLN A 109 -11.41 -4.54 -2.41
N GLY A 110 -11.75 -5.55 -1.59
CA GLY A 110 -13.14 -6.00 -1.39
C GLY A 110 -14.10 -4.92 -0.87
N ARG A 111 -13.57 -3.80 -0.34
CA ARG A 111 -14.32 -2.63 0.15
C ARG A 111 -14.36 -1.45 -0.84
N GLY A 112 -13.90 -1.64 -2.07
CA GLY A 112 -13.90 -0.62 -3.13
C GLY A 112 -12.68 0.31 -3.15
N SER A 113 -11.91 0.38 -2.06
CA SER A 113 -10.66 1.17 -2.01
C SER A 113 -9.59 0.59 -2.95
N LEU A 114 -8.78 1.46 -3.54
CA LEU A 114 -7.67 1.05 -4.41
C LEU A 114 -6.40 0.78 -3.60
N HIS A 115 -5.66 -0.25 -3.97
CA HIS A 115 -4.28 -0.48 -3.51
C HIS A 115 -3.38 -0.82 -4.69
N LEU A 116 -2.08 -0.64 -4.50
CA LEU A 116 -1.06 -0.84 -5.52
C LEU A 116 -0.05 -1.88 -5.06
N HIS A 117 0.18 -2.88 -5.89
CA HIS A 117 1.31 -3.80 -5.74
C HIS A 117 2.44 -3.36 -6.66
N PHE A 118 3.63 -3.21 -6.09
CA PHE A 118 4.88 -2.88 -6.77
C PHE A 118 5.88 -4.02 -6.64
N LEU A 119 6.57 -4.29 -7.75
CA LEU A 119 7.85 -4.98 -7.79
C LEU A 119 8.90 -3.96 -8.19
N ILE A 120 9.97 -3.85 -7.40
CA ILE A 120 11.04 -2.87 -7.62
C ILE A 120 12.37 -3.61 -7.74
N TRP A 121 13.14 -3.27 -8.77
CA TRP A 121 14.51 -3.72 -8.98
C TRP A 121 15.44 -2.57 -8.61
N LEU A 122 16.16 -2.74 -7.52
CA LEU A 122 17.21 -1.80 -7.13
C LEU A 122 18.43 -2.00 -8.03
N ASP A 123 19.17 -0.92 -8.28
CA ASP A 123 20.41 -0.96 -9.03
C ASP A 123 21.56 -1.35 -8.08
N HIS A 124 21.65 -2.64 -7.78
CA HIS A 124 22.73 -3.24 -6.99
C HIS A 124 23.14 -4.61 -7.53
N ASP A 125 24.38 -5.01 -7.31
CA ASP A 125 24.91 -6.29 -7.77
C ASP A 125 24.75 -7.45 -6.76
N MET A 126 24.26 -7.16 -5.55
CA MET A 126 24.12 -8.15 -4.48
C MET A 126 23.04 -9.20 -4.82
N LYS A 127 23.44 -10.47 -4.95
CA LYS A 127 22.52 -11.59 -5.15
C LYS A 127 22.16 -12.25 -3.81
N PRO A 128 21.06 -13.01 -3.73
CA PRO A 128 20.72 -13.77 -2.52
C PRO A 128 21.84 -14.72 -2.05
N ALA A 129 22.61 -15.28 -2.98
CA ALA A 129 23.77 -16.12 -2.67
C ALA A 129 24.88 -15.32 -1.97
N ASP A 130 25.20 -14.13 -2.48
CA ASP A 130 26.22 -13.24 -1.90
C ASP A 130 25.81 -12.80 -0.49
N MET A 131 24.53 -12.53 -0.26
CA MET A 131 24.00 -12.22 1.07
C MET A 131 24.17 -13.41 2.03
N LYS A 132 23.89 -14.63 1.57
CA LYS A 132 24.07 -15.86 2.37
C LYS A 132 25.53 -16.07 2.78
N GLU A 133 26.47 -15.76 1.90
CA GLU A 133 27.90 -15.81 2.18
C GLU A 133 28.31 -14.70 3.16
N LYS A 134 27.90 -13.45 2.91
CA LYS A 134 28.24 -12.30 3.78
C LYS A 134 27.73 -12.45 5.21
N ILE A 135 26.57 -13.08 5.41
CA ILE A 135 26.01 -13.33 6.76
C ILE A 135 26.87 -14.31 7.58
N GLN A 136 27.77 -15.08 6.95
CA GLN A 136 28.73 -15.92 7.68
C GLN A 136 29.77 -15.07 8.43
N ASP A 137 30.11 -13.88 7.91
CA ASP A 137 30.97 -12.92 8.59
C ASP A 137 30.25 -12.30 9.79
N VAL A 138 30.85 -12.43 10.98
CA VAL A 138 30.26 -11.98 12.24
C VAL A 138 30.06 -10.47 12.26
N ASN A 139 31.03 -9.70 11.77
CA ASN A 139 30.97 -8.24 11.79
C ASN A 139 29.88 -7.71 10.85
N PHE A 140 29.75 -8.28 9.65
CA PHE A 140 28.69 -7.93 8.71
C PHE A 140 27.32 -8.29 9.30
N ARG A 141 27.18 -9.49 9.86
CA ARG A 141 25.93 -9.95 10.45
C ARG A 141 25.48 -9.05 11.61
N ASP A 142 26.38 -8.65 12.49
CA ASP A 142 26.04 -7.81 13.63
C ASP A 142 25.68 -6.38 13.20
N LYS A 143 26.36 -5.84 12.18
CA LYS A 143 25.96 -4.56 11.55
C LYS A 143 24.58 -4.64 10.89
N LEU A 144 24.28 -5.74 10.18
CA LEU A 144 22.98 -5.96 9.56
C LEU A 144 21.87 -6.03 10.62
N LYS A 145 22.11 -6.74 11.74
CA LYS A 145 21.15 -6.78 12.86
C LYS A 145 20.91 -5.40 13.44
N ALA A 146 21.96 -4.64 13.73
CA ALA A 146 21.83 -3.29 14.26
C ALA A 146 21.03 -2.38 13.32
N TYR A 147 21.28 -2.45 12.02
CA TYR A 147 20.50 -1.74 11.02
C TYR A 147 19.02 -2.15 11.01
N LEU A 148 18.73 -3.46 11.02
CA LEU A 148 17.34 -3.95 11.05
C LEU A 148 16.60 -3.49 12.32
N GLN A 149 17.28 -3.50 13.47
CA GLN A 149 16.72 -3.05 14.75
C GLN A 149 16.45 -1.53 14.79
N ASP A 150 17.21 -0.74 14.03
CA ASP A 150 17.01 0.71 13.92
C ASP A 150 15.81 1.08 13.04
N ILE A 151 15.59 0.33 11.95
CA ILE A 151 14.55 0.65 10.96
C ILE A 151 13.22 -0.07 11.20
N ILE A 152 13.22 -1.27 11.80
CA ILE A 152 11.99 -2.00 12.09
C ILE A 152 11.43 -1.47 13.39
N LYS A 153 10.33 -0.72 13.30
CA LYS A 153 9.52 -0.30 14.44
C LYS A 153 8.20 -1.04 14.38
N GLU A 154 7.83 -1.65 15.49
CA GLU A 154 6.52 -2.23 15.70
C GLU A 154 5.82 -1.38 16.77
N ASP A 155 4.63 -0.89 16.45
CA ASP A 155 3.81 -0.12 17.38
C ASP A 155 2.62 -1.02 17.76
N LEU A 156 2.85 -1.92 18.73
CA LEU A 156 1.81 -2.80 19.29
C LEU A 156 1.19 -2.21 20.56
N ASP A 157 1.82 -1.20 21.16
CA ASP A 157 1.53 -0.77 22.53
C ASP A 157 0.12 -0.12 22.64
N ASP A 158 -0.41 0.43 21.55
CA ASP A 158 -1.76 1.01 21.48
C ASP A 158 -2.92 -0.03 21.47
N PHE A 159 -2.63 -1.33 21.38
CA PHE A 159 -3.67 -2.38 21.32
C PHE A 159 -4.03 -2.98 22.70
N GLU A 160 -3.20 -2.81 23.72
CA GLU A 160 -3.44 -3.36 25.06
C GLU A 160 -4.54 -2.58 25.81
N GLU A 161 -4.69 -1.26 25.57
CA GLU A 161 -5.64 -0.44 26.32
C GLU A 161 -7.10 -0.51 25.82
N LYS A 162 -7.35 -1.03 24.61
CA LYS A 162 -8.72 -1.07 24.02
C LYS A 162 -9.49 -2.37 24.24
N ASN A 163 -8.87 -3.42 24.77
CA ASN A 163 -9.56 -4.70 25.06
C ASN A 163 -10.13 -4.80 26.49
N ALA A 164 -10.04 -3.74 27.30
CA ALA A 164 -10.55 -3.73 28.68
C ALA A 164 -12.05 -3.39 28.81
N PHE A 165 -12.77 -3.05 27.73
CA PHE A 165 -14.20 -2.73 27.80
C PHE A 165 -15.09 -3.77 27.10
N GLU A 166 -15.74 -4.58 27.96
CA GLU A 166 -17.02 -5.29 27.81
C GLU A 166 -17.18 -6.34 26.70
N TYR A 167 -16.73 -7.57 26.98
CA TYR A 167 -17.40 -8.76 26.44
C TYR A 167 -18.75 -8.96 27.15
N SER A 168 -19.84 -8.48 26.55
CA SER A 168 -21.16 -9.08 26.76
C SER A 168 -21.36 -10.19 25.72
N ASN A 169 -21.52 -11.41 26.22
CA ASN A 169 -21.70 -12.62 25.42
C ASN A 169 -23.10 -12.67 24.79
N GLU A 170 -23.25 -12.31 23.50
CA GLU A 170 -24.31 -12.90 22.65
C GLU A 170 -23.83 -13.10 21.19
N PRO A 171 -24.14 -14.24 20.55
CA PRO A 171 -23.66 -14.55 19.21
C PRO A 171 -24.56 -13.95 18.11
N ARG A 172 -23.99 -13.13 17.22
CA ARG A 172 -24.66 -12.70 15.97
C ARG A 172 -24.09 -13.43 14.75
N SER A 173 -24.98 -14.04 13.97
CA SER A 173 -24.67 -14.68 12.68
C SER A 173 -24.63 -13.66 11.54
N PHE A 174 -23.71 -13.84 10.58
CA PHE A 174 -23.59 -12.99 9.39
C PHE A 174 -23.72 -13.81 8.10
N ASN A 175 -24.67 -13.42 7.24
CA ASN A 175 -24.77 -13.86 5.84
C ASN A 175 -24.24 -12.76 4.91
N THR A 176 -23.50 -13.14 3.86
CA THR A 176 -22.91 -12.24 2.86
C THR A 176 -23.62 -12.37 1.50
N PRO A 177 -23.83 -11.26 0.75
CA PRO A 177 -24.09 -11.33 -0.69
C PRO A 177 -23.04 -10.64 -1.58
N THR A 178 -23.13 -11.03 -2.85
CA THR A 178 -22.18 -11.10 -3.96
C THR A 178 -21.83 -9.77 -4.69
N ARG A 179 -20.77 -9.81 -5.51
CA ARG A 179 -20.02 -8.72 -6.19
C ARG A 179 -20.40 -8.56 -7.69
N LEU A 180 -20.32 -7.34 -8.26
CA LEU A 180 -20.33 -7.02 -9.72
C LEU A 180 -19.40 -5.80 -10.00
N SER A 181 -18.27 -5.93 -10.75
CA SER A 181 -17.95 -5.72 -12.20
C SER A 181 -17.72 -4.25 -12.63
N GLU A 182 -16.45 -3.79 -12.77
CA GLU A 182 -15.63 -3.46 -14.00
C GLU A 182 -15.98 -2.09 -14.65
N ASP A 183 -15.09 -1.10 -14.85
CA ASP A 183 -14.00 -1.00 -15.87
C ASP A 183 -13.06 0.24 -15.74
N ASN A 184 -11.89 0.18 -16.42
CA ASN A 184 -10.98 1.22 -16.99
C ASN A 184 -9.53 1.41 -16.45
N ILE A 185 -8.57 1.48 -17.40
CA ILE A 185 -7.09 1.42 -17.27
C ILE A 185 -6.42 2.53 -18.10
N TYR A 186 -5.27 3.08 -17.65
CA TYR A 186 -4.33 3.93 -18.42
C TYR A 186 -2.92 3.30 -18.43
N ALA A 187 -2.13 3.48 -19.50
CA ALA A 187 -0.76 2.96 -19.67
C ALA A 187 0.20 4.02 -20.23
N ALA A 188 1.46 3.96 -19.82
CA ALA A 188 2.65 4.52 -20.47
C ALA A 188 3.72 3.42 -20.52
#